data_AF-A0A6N7G9P0-F1
#
_entry.id   AF-A0A6N7G9P0-F1
#
_cell.length_a   1.000
_cell.length_b   1.000
_cell.length_c   1.000
_cell.angle_alpha   90.00
_cell.angle_beta   90.00
_cell.angle_gamma   90.00
#
_symmetry.space_group_name_H-M   'P 1'
#
loop_
_entity.id
_entity.type
_entity.pdbx_description
1 polymer ?
#
loop_
_entity_poly.entity_id
_entity_poly.type
_entity_poly.pdbx_seq_one_letter_code
_entity_poly.pdbx_strand_id
1 'polypeptide(L)'
;MITQVLTDAAAGRFGLLDYTERVVVFDDTDRVRLASEEDLVTSLMTSGHLEQHPRRDTVSALHGAIRRPVTPIRPTKTGRGLLARWSALHTSRKG
;
A
#
# COMPACT_ATOMS: atom_id res chain seq x y z
N MET A 1 -11.76 -4.15 -0.18
CA MET A 1 -12.02 -4.08 -1.65
C MET A 1 -10.78 -3.53 -2.36
N ILE A 2 -10.50 -3.95 -3.61
CA ILE A 2 -9.32 -3.54 -4.40
C ILE A 2 -9.13 -2.01 -4.44
N THR A 3 -10.21 -1.27 -4.72
CA THR A 3 -10.17 0.20 -4.81
C THR A 3 -9.71 0.85 -3.51
N GLN A 4 -10.14 0.32 -2.37
CA GLN A 4 -9.71 0.81 -1.06
C GLN A 4 -8.21 0.59 -0.88
N VAL A 5 -7.70 -0.62 -1.15
CA VAL A 5 -6.26 -0.91 -1.06
C VAL A 5 -5.42 -0.01 -1.97
N LEU A 6 -5.87 0.25 -3.20
CA LEU A 6 -5.18 1.18 -4.11
C LEU A 6 -5.21 2.63 -3.60
N THR A 7 -6.32 3.05 -3.01
CA THR A 7 -6.46 4.40 -2.41
C THR A 7 -5.53 4.55 -1.22
N ASP A 8 -5.49 3.54 -0.38
CA ASP A 8 -4.67 3.49 0.84
C ASP A 8 -3.19 3.44 0.52
N ALA A 9 -2.80 2.66 -0.49
CA ALA A 9 -1.43 2.64 -1.00
C ALA A 9 -1.07 4.00 -1.61
N ALA A 10 -1.99 4.66 -2.32
CA ALA A 10 -1.76 6.02 -2.84
C ALA A 10 -1.57 7.05 -1.71
N ALA A 11 -2.21 6.83 -0.57
CA ALA A 11 -2.06 7.63 0.65
C ALA A 11 -0.85 7.20 1.52
N GLY A 12 -0.01 6.28 1.05
CA GLY A 12 1.20 5.84 1.76
C GLY A 12 0.94 4.96 2.99
N ARG A 13 -0.24 4.33 3.09
CA ARG A 13 -0.62 3.57 4.30
C ARG A 13 -0.05 2.15 4.34
N PHE A 14 0.56 1.66 3.26
CA PHE A 14 1.13 0.32 3.22
C PHE A 14 2.65 0.36 3.06
N GLY A 15 3.31 -0.66 3.58
CA GLY A 15 4.74 -0.89 3.42
C GLY A 15 5.12 -2.37 3.49
N LEU A 16 6.37 -2.66 3.14
CA LEU A 16 7.00 -3.96 3.30
C LEU A 16 7.95 -3.95 4.49
N LEU A 17 7.80 -4.94 5.38
CA LEU A 17 8.61 -5.07 6.58
C LEU A 17 9.92 -5.82 6.33
N ASP A 18 11.03 -5.14 6.58
CA ASP A 18 12.39 -5.68 6.55
C ASP A 18 12.68 -6.49 5.27
N TYR A 19 13.43 -7.59 5.42
CA TYR A 19 13.70 -8.60 4.41
C TYR A 19 12.63 -9.71 4.39
N THR A 20 11.61 -9.61 5.24
CA THR A 20 10.55 -10.63 5.33
C THR A 20 9.48 -10.47 4.26
N GLU A 21 9.49 -9.32 3.57
CA GLU A 21 8.51 -8.94 2.54
C GLU A 21 7.04 -9.00 3.02
N ARG A 22 6.83 -9.03 4.34
CA ARG A 22 5.50 -9.00 4.94
C ARG A 22 4.87 -7.63 4.72
N VAL A 23 3.58 -7.64 4.37
CA VAL A 23 2.84 -6.39 4.17
C VAL A 23 2.39 -5.85 5.53
N VAL A 24 2.73 -4.59 5.78
CA VAL A 24 2.29 -3.84 6.96
C VAL A 24 1.45 -2.64 6.58
N VAL A 25 0.59 -2.23 7.49
CA VAL A 25 -0.20 -0.99 7.42
C VAL A 25 0.29 -0.02 8.50
N PHE A 26 0.40 1.25 8.15
CA PHE A 26 0.68 2.34 9.08
C PHE A 26 -0.60 2.73 9.83
N ASP A 27 -0.59 2.58 11.16
CA ASP A 27 -1.67 3.06 12.03
C ASP A 27 -1.55 4.57 12.27
N ASP A 28 -0.31 5.07 12.31
CA ASP A 28 0.05 6.48 12.40
C ASP A 28 1.38 6.74 11.66
N THR A 29 2.05 7.86 11.92
CA THR A 29 3.30 8.23 11.24
C THR A 29 4.48 7.30 11.56
N ASP A 30 4.50 6.67 12.74
CA ASP A 30 5.66 5.93 13.22
C ASP A 30 5.37 4.49 13.68
N ARG A 31 4.12 4.03 13.63
CA ARG A 31 3.70 2.68 14.01
C ARG A 31 3.08 1.91 12.85
N VAL A 32 3.45 0.64 12.79
CA VAL A 32 2.95 -0.31 11.81
C VAL A 32 2.49 -1.61 12.48
N ARG A 33 1.55 -2.28 11.82
CA ARG A 33 1.10 -3.64 12.13
C ARG A 33 0.94 -4.46 10.86
N LEU A 34 0.87 -5.79 11.00
CA LEU A 34 0.55 -6.65 9.86
C LEU A 34 -0.78 -6.23 9.23
N ALA A 35 -0.78 -6.13 7.90
CA ALA A 35 -1.97 -5.79 7.14
C ALA A 35 -2.95 -6.96 7.12
N SER A 36 -4.23 -6.71 7.38
CA SER A 36 -5.30 -7.70 7.21
C SER A 36 -5.49 -8.08 5.73
N GLU A 37 -5.13 -7.17 4.83
CA GLU A 37 -5.26 -7.32 3.38
C GLU A 37 -3.95 -7.78 2.72
N GLU A 38 -3.03 -8.41 3.46
CA GLU A 38 -1.70 -8.81 2.97
C GLU A 38 -1.77 -9.61 1.65
N ASP A 39 -2.65 -10.61 1.56
CA ASP A 39 -2.82 -11.42 0.35
C ASP A 39 -3.24 -10.57 -0.86
N LEU A 40 -4.11 -9.60 -0.64
CA LEU A 40 -4.61 -8.71 -1.68
C LEU A 40 -3.53 -7.71 -2.13
N VAL A 41 -2.79 -7.13 -1.19
CA VAL A 41 -1.67 -6.24 -1.51
C VAL A 41 -0.60 -7.00 -2.29
N THR A 42 -0.26 -8.21 -1.85
CA THR A 42 0.70 -9.09 -2.51
C THR A 42 0.25 -9.43 -3.92
N SER A 43 -1.02 -9.83 -4.11
CA SER A 43 -1.59 -10.09 -5.44
C SER A 43 -1.55 -8.85 -6.36
N LEU A 44 -1.80 -7.66 -5.82
CA LEU A 44 -1.71 -6.40 -6.58
C LEU A 44 -0.25 -6.03 -6.92
N MET A 45 0.71 -6.39 -6.08
CA MET A 45 2.14 -6.25 -6.40
C MET A 45 2.56 -7.22 -7.50
N THR A 46 2.21 -8.51 -7.38
CA THR A 46 2.51 -9.53 -8.41
C THR A 46 1.89 -9.19 -9.76
N SER A 47 0.67 -8.64 -9.78
CA SER A 47 -0.01 -8.20 -11.00
C SER A 47 0.44 -6.83 -11.53
N GLY A 48 1.43 -6.18 -10.90
CA GLY A 48 2.01 -4.92 -11.37
C GLY A 48 1.14 -3.68 -11.15
N HIS A 49 0.17 -3.73 -10.24
CA HIS A 49 -0.65 -2.58 -9.85
C HIS A 49 -0.07 -1.81 -8.67
N LEU A 50 0.67 -2.49 -7.79
CA LEU A 50 1.43 -1.89 -6.70
C LEU A 50 2.92 -2.17 -6.90
N GLU A 51 3.76 -1.29 -6.36
CA GLU A 51 5.21 -1.44 -6.33
C GLU A 51 5.77 -0.89 -5.01
N GLN A 52 6.87 -1.48 -4.54
CA GLN A 52 7.63 -0.87 -3.46
C GLN A 52 8.30 0.41 -3.95
N HIS A 53 8.45 1.38 -3.05
CA HIS A 53 9.37 2.49 -3.25
C HIS A 53 10.82 1.99 -3.41
N PRO A 54 11.70 2.79 -4.03
CA PRO A 54 13.13 2.55 -3.98
C PRO A 54 13.61 2.34 -2.53
N ARG A 55 14.53 1.41 -2.30
CA ARG A 55 15.07 1.06 -0.96
C ARG A 55 15.65 2.24 -0.16
N ARG A 56 16.02 3.34 -0.81
CA ARG A 56 16.49 4.57 -0.14
C ARG A 56 15.37 5.32 0.59
N ASP A 57 14.11 5.06 0.23
CA ASP A 57 12.92 5.67 0.83
C ASP A 57 12.39 4.82 2.01
N THR A 58 13.10 3.77 2.41
CA THR A 58 12.76 2.95 3.57
C THR A 58 12.78 3.80 4.85
N VAL A 59 11.71 3.69 5.64
CA VAL A 59 11.52 4.43 6.89
C VAL A 59 11.66 3.50 8.10
N SER A 60 12.01 4.05 9.26
CA SER A 60 12.05 3.27 10.51
C SER A 60 10.73 3.41 11.26
N ALA A 61 9.96 2.33 11.39
CA ALA A 61 8.67 2.32 12.09
C ALA A 61 8.64 1.27 13.22
N LEU A 62 7.85 1.54 14.25
CA LEU A 62 7.58 0.63 15.36
C LEU A 62 6.65 -0.49 14.89
N HIS A 63 7.15 -1.71 14.91
CA HIS A 63 6.36 -2.93 14.77
C HIS A 63 6.31 -3.63 16.12
N GLY A 64 5.18 -3.47 16.83
CA GLY A 64 5.10 -3.81 18.26
C GLY A 64 6.01 -2.89 19.08
N ALA A 65 6.95 -3.46 19.84
CA ALA A 65 7.87 -2.71 20.71
C ALA A 65 9.23 -2.38 20.07
N ILE A 66 9.47 -2.79 18.82
CA ILE A 66 10.78 -2.68 18.16
C ILE A 66 10.68 -1.87 16.87
N ARG A 67 11.69 -1.04 16.61
CA ARG A 67 11.82 -0.32 15.33
C ARG A 67 12.37 -1.23 14.25
N ARG A 68 11.71 -1.25 13.10
CA ARG A 68 12.04 -2.06 11.93
C ARG A 68 12.03 -1.20 10.66
N PRO A 69 12.94 -1.43 9.70
CA PRO A 69 12.85 -0.80 8.38
C PRO A 69 11.56 -1.22 7.64
N VAL A 70 10.81 -0.25 7.16
CA VAL A 70 9.60 -0.44 6.36
C VAL A 70 9.75 0.31 5.05
N THR A 71 9.62 -0.41 3.92
CA THR A 71 9.69 0.20 2.59
C THR A 71 8.28 0.53 2.12
N PRO A 72 7.91 1.81 1.91
CA PRO A 72 6.57 2.18 1.52
C PRO A 72 6.13 1.53 0.20
N ILE A 73 4.85 1.19 0.08
CA ILE A 73 4.23 0.68 -1.15
C ILE A 73 3.41 1.79 -1.79
N ARG A 74 3.48 1.90 -3.12
CA ARG A 74 2.70 2.86 -3.91
C ARG A 74 2.07 2.21 -5.14
N PRO A 75 1.02 2.81 -5.73
CA PRO A 75 0.49 2.34 -7.00
C PRO A 75 1.45 2.61 -8.15
N THR A 76 1.53 1.67 -9.10
CA THR A 76 2.21 1.86 -10.39
C THR A 76 1.41 2.80 -11.30
N LYS A 77 1.92 3.10 -12.50
CA LYS A 77 1.13 3.81 -13.52
C LYS A 77 -0.19 3.08 -13.83
N THR A 78 -0.13 1.75 -13.96
CA THR A 78 -1.31 0.90 -14.22
C THR A 78 -2.26 0.90 -13.02
N GLY A 79 -1.74 0.79 -11.79
CA GLY A 79 -2.53 0.90 -10.56
C GLY A 79 -3.27 2.23 -10.43
N ARG A 80 -2.58 3.36 -10.70
CA ARG A 80 -3.22 4.69 -10.75
C ARG A 80 -4.31 4.78 -11.81
N GLY A 81 -4.07 4.22 -13.00
CA GLY A 81 -5.08 4.17 -14.05
C GLY A 81 -6.32 3.35 -13.67
N LEU A 82 -6.14 2.22 -12.98
CA LEU A 82 -7.24 1.41 -12.44
C LEU A 82 -8.06 2.21 -11.41
N LEU A 83 -7.39 2.85 -10.46
CA LEU A 83 -8.04 3.69 -9.45
C LEU A 83 -8.85 4.83 -10.10
N ALA A 84 -8.28 5.53 -11.08
CA ALA A 84 -8.96 6.61 -11.79
C ALA A 84 -10.24 6.15 -12.51
N ARG A 85 -10.21 4.98 -13.18
CA ARG A 85 -11.39 4.41 -13.83
C ARG A 85 -12.50 4.12 -12.85
N TRP A 86 -12.18 3.52 -11.71
CA TRP A 86 -13.17 3.27 -10.65
C TRP A 86 -13.78 4.56 -10.12
N SER A 87 -12.96 5.57 -9.82
CA SER A 87 -13.45 6.88 -9.38
C SER A 87 -14.41 7.53 -10.40
N ALA A 88 -14.12 7.40 -11.70
CA ALA A 88 -14.97 7.92 -12.76
C ALA A 88 -16.33 7.20 -12.86
N LEU A 89 -16.37 5.88 -12.62
CA LEU A 89 -17.64 5.12 -12.63
C LEU A 89 -18.56 5.51 -11.46
N HIS A 90 -18.00 5.90 -10.32
CA HIS A 90 -18.78 6.32 -9.16
C HIS A 90 -19.21 7.80 -9.21
N THR A 91 -18.52 8.65 -9.97
CA THR A 91 -18.95 10.05 -10.18
C THR A 91 -20.04 10.17 -11.27
N SER A 92 -20.04 9.27 -12.26
CA SER A 92 -20.99 9.28 -13.39
C SER A 92 -22.42 8.83 -13.05
N ARG A 93 -22.70 8.44 -11.79
CA ARG A 93 -24.05 8.02 -11.33
C ARG A 93 -24.91 9.19 -10.83
N LYS A 94 -24.47 10.43 -11.03
CA LYS A 94 -25.30 11.63 -10.87
C LYS A 94 -25.59 12.23 -12.25
N GLY A 95 -26.57 11.66 -12.94
CA GLY A 95 -27.21 12.19 -14.14
C GLY A 95 -28.70 12.02 -14.00
#